data_AF-A0A9Q3GKE3-F1
#
_entry.id   AF-A0A9Q3GKE3-F1
#
_cell.length_a   1.000
_cell.length_b   1.000
_cell.length_c   1.000
_cell.angle_alpha   90.00
_cell.angle_beta   90.00
_cell.angle_gamma   90.00
#
_symmetry.space_group_name_H-M   'P 1'
#
loop_
_entity.id
_entity.type
_entity.pdbx_description
1 polymer ?
#
loop_
_entity_poly.entity_id
_entity_poly.type
_entity_poly.pdbx_seq_one_letter_code
_entity_poly.pdbx_strand_id
1 'polypeptide(L)'
;MDTALLIWNRLLSWTGIFTNIISDIDPKFTSALWTNLHQLFGTKLSFSTAYHPQTDGLAERMIQTLEDMVQRFCVYGLEFKDCDGFTHDWCTLLPELELAYKTSIQSSTNQTPAVLEKGWNPRLPQDSLRKDLVELHSKSSRFQGILYKARKHA
;
A
#
# COMPACT_ATOMS: atom_id res chain seq x y z
N MET A 1 -23.03 -3.77 -3.24
CA MET A 1 -22.71 -5.11 -2.70
C MET A 1 -21.21 -5.36 -2.82
N ASP A 2 -20.64 -5.08 -3.99
CA ASP A 2 -19.22 -5.34 -4.30
C ASP A 2 -18.21 -4.67 -3.36
N THR A 3 -18.42 -3.41 -2.98
CA THR A 3 -17.55 -2.71 -2.02
C THR A 3 -17.57 -3.35 -0.64
N ALA A 4 -18.74 -3.80 -0.17
CA ALA A 4 -18.86 -4.48 1.11
C ALA A 4 -18.16 -5.84 1.09
N LEU A 5 -18.29 -6.59 -0.01
CA LEU A 5 -17.55 -7.85 -0.22
C LEU A 5 -16.04 -7.62 -0.28
N LEU A 6 -15.59 -6.53 -0.92
CA LEU A 6 -14.17 -6.18 -0.98
C LEU A 6 -13.61 -5.91 0.42
N ILE A 7 -14.29 -5.08 1.21
CA ILE A 7 -13.90 -4.77 2.60
C ILE A 7 -13.86 -6.05 3.44
N TRP A 8 -14.87 -6.90 3.34
CA TRP A 8 -14.91 -8.16 4.07
C TRP A 8 -13.74 -9.08 3.67
N ASN A 9 -13.59 -9.34 2.37
CA ASN A 9 -12.64 -10.33 1.86
C ASN A 9 -11.18 -9.88 1.94
N ARG A 10 -10.90 -8.58 1.84
CA ARG A 10 -9.52 -8.05 1.79
C ARG A 10 -9.05 -7.41 3.08
N LEU A 11 -9.94 -6.73 3.81
CA LEU A 11 -9.59 -6.01 5.03
C LEU A 11 -9.90 -6.88 6.25
N LEU A 12 -11.19 -7.12 6.51
CA LEU A 12 -11.65 -7.70 7.77
C LEU A 12 -11.24 -9.16 7.95
N SER A 13 -11.18 -9.95 6.88
CA SER A 13 -10.68 -11.34 6.93
C SER A 13 -9.23 -11.45 7.40
N TRP A 14 -8.44 -10.38 7.20
CA TRP A 14 -7.00 -10.37 7.45
C TRP A 14 -6.61 -9.59 8.72
N THR A 15 -7.33 -8.50 9.02
CA THR A 15 -7.09 -7.67 10.21
C THR A 15 -8.03 -7.99 11.38
N GLY A 16 -9.16 -8.64 11.10
CA GLY A 16 -10.28 -8.71 12.04
C GLY A 16 -11.04 -7.37 12.14
N ILE A 17 -11.96 -7.31 13.10
CA ILE A 17 -12.75 -6.13 13.41
C ILE A 17 -11.93 -5.17 14.27
N PHE A 18 -11.87 -3.90 13.86
CA PHE A 18 -11.19 -2.85 14.62
C PHE A 18 -11.98 -2.43 15.86
N THR A 19 -11.27 -2.07 16.92
CA THR A 19 -11.87 -1.49 18.14
C THR A 19 -12.20 -0.01 17.95
N ASN A 20 -11.38 0.72 17.20
CA ASN A 20 -11.58 2.12 16.88
C ASN A 20 -11.10 2.41 15.45
N ILE A 21 -11.90 3.15 14.68
CA ILE A 21 -11.52 3.65 13.36
C ILE A 21 -11.52 5.17 13.42
N ILE A 22 -10.44 5.77 12.95
CA ILE A 22 -10.32 7.21 12.78
C ILE A 22 -10.46 7.51 11.28
N SER A 23 -11.41 8.35 10.90
CA SER A 23 -11.63 8.76 9.50
C SER A 23 -11.93 10.25 9.42
N ASP A 24 -11.81 10.83 8.23
CA ASP A 24 -12.30 12.17 7.95
C ASP A 24 -13.84 12.24 7.97
N ILE A 25 -14.38 13.44 7.79
CA ILE A 25 -15.82 13.70 7.75
C ILE A 25 -16.37 13.48 6.31
N ASP A 26 -15.78 12.57 5.52
CA ASP A 26 -16.33 12.23 4.22
C ASP A 26 -17.76 11.65 4.39
N PRO A 27 -18.73 12.04 3.54
CA PRO A 27 -20.11 11.53 3.58
C PRO A 27 -20.23 9.99 3.59
N LYS A 28 -19.26 9.27 3.04
CA LYS A 28 -19.22 7.80 3.05
C LYS A 28 -19.05 7.26 4.47
N PHE A 29 -18.14 7.83 5.24
CA PHE A 29 -17.84 7.41 6.61
C PHE A 29 -18.83 7.98 7.64
N THR A 30 -19.54 9.05 7.30
CA THR A 30 -20.62 9.59 8.14
C THR A 30 -22.01 9.05 7.78
N SER A 31 -22.10 8.22 6.73
CA SER A 31 -23.37 7.63 6.28
C SER A 31 -24.03 6.76 7.36
N ALA A 32 -25.36 6.70 7.33
CA ALA A 32 -26.13 5.83 8.22
C ALA A 32 -25.76 4.35 8.05
N LEU A 33 -25.42 3.92 6.84
CA LEU A 33 -24.99 2.55 6.58
C LEU A 33 -23.67 2.24 7.31
N TRP A 34 -22.65 3.09 7.16
CA TRP A 34 -21.34 2.89 7.77
C TRP A 34 -21.40 2.94 9.29
N THR A 35 -22.09 3.94 9.83
CA THR A 35 -22.23 4.12 11.29
C THR A 35 -22.98 2.97 11.94
N ASN A 36 -24.12 2.53 11.38
CA ASN A 36 -24.86 1.39 11.91
C ASN A 36 -24.10 0.06 11.76
N LEU A 37 -23.38 -0.15 10.65
CA LEU A 37 -22.57 -1.36 10.45
C LEU A 37 -21.47 -1.49 11.51
N HIS A 38 -20.73 -0.40 11.77
CA HIS A 38 -19.67 -0.42 12.77
C HIS A 38 -20.21 -0.46 14.20
N GLN A 39 -21.41 0.07 14.45
CA GLN A 39 -22.09 -0.11 15.72
C GLN A 39 -22.41 -1.59 16.00
N LEU A 40 -22.85 -2.36 14.98
CA LEU A 40 -23.08 -3.80 15.11
C LEU A 40 -21.79 -4.56 15.40
N PHE A 41 -20.67 -4.12 14.84
CA PHE A 41 -19.35 -4.71 15.10
C PHE A 41 -18.75 -4.31 16.45
N GLY A 42 -19.36 -3.35 17.16
CA GLY A 42 -18.78 -2.79 18.40
C GLY A 42 -17.55 -1.92 18.14
N THR A 43 -17.34 -1.47 16.89
CA THR A 43 -16.25 -0.57 16.52
C THR A 43 -16.61 0.86 16.86
N LYS A 44 -15.75 1.57 17.59
CA LYS A 44 -15.89 3.02 17.80
C LYS A 44 -15.47 3.75 16.52
N LEU A 45 -16.30 4.67 16.04
CA LEU A 45 -15.94 5.61 14.97
C LEU A 45 -15.54 6.95 15.60
N SER A 46 -14.37 7.45 15.23
CA SER A 46 -13.84 8.74 15.65
C SER A 46 -13.55 9.58 14.40
N PHE A 47 -14.15 10.75 14.28
CA PHE A 47 -13.95 11.59 13.10
C PHE A 47 -12.85 12.64 13.35
N SER A 48 -11.83 12.68 12.50
CA SER A 48 -10.82 13.75 12.52
C SER A 48 -11.47 15.06 12.05
N THR A 49 -11.20 16.15 12.77
CA THR A 49 -11.50 17.49 12.26
C THR A 49 -10.32 17.97 11.43
N ALA A 50 -10.56 18.85 10.45
CA ALA A 50 -9.56 19.39 9.52
C ALA A 50 -8.32 20.08 10.15
N TYR A 51 -8.24 20.13 11.49
CA TYR A 51 -7.18 20.77 12.26
C TYR A 51 -6.50 19.83 13.29
N HIS A 52 -6.49 18.51 13.07
CA HIS A 52 -5.69 17.55 13.86
C HIS A 52 -4.55 16.88 13.06
N PRO A 53 -3.50 17.64 12.67
CA PRO A 53 -2.37 17.14 11.87
C PRO A 53 -1.57 15.99 12.53
N GLN A 54 -1.70 15.78 13.85
CA GLN A 54 -1.03 14.67 14.53
C GLN A 54 -1.71 13.32 14.30
N THR A 55 -3.04 13.29 14.20
CA THR A 55 -3.80 12.05 14.04
C THR A 55 -3.88 11.65 12.56
N ASP A 56 -4.08 12.62 11.68
CA ASP A 56 -4.20 12.37 10.23
C ASP A 56 -2.85 12.28 9.52
N GLY A 57 -1.82 12.97 10.02
CA GLY A 57 -0.57 13.14 9.28
C GLY A 57 0.22 11.86 8.99
N LEU A 58 -0.03 10.75 9.72
CA LEU A 58 0.54 9.43 9.36
C LEU A 58 -0.22 8.78 8.22
N ALA A 59 -1.55 8.81 8.27
CA ALA A 59 -2.40 8.28 7.20
C ALA A 59 -2.22 9.09 5.91
N GLU A 60 -2.21 10.42 6.01
CA GLU A 60 -1.97 11.33 4.88
C GLU A 60 -0.62 11.06 4.20
N ARG A 61 0.48 10.94 4.97
CA ARG A 61 1.80 10.62 4.42
C ARG A 61 1.84 9.24 3.76
N MET A 62 1.16 8.26 4.36
CA MET A 62 1.03 6.93 3.77
C MET A 62 0.26 6.99 2.45
N ILE A 63 -0.88 7.69 2.41
CA ILE A 63 -1.71 7.88 1.22
C ILE A 63 -0.89 8.55 0.12
N GLN A 64 -0.20 9.65 0.41
CA GLN A 64 0.68 10.35 -0.54
C GLN A 64 1.76 9.42 -1.11
N THR A 65 2.37 8.58 -0.27
CA THR A 65 3.38 7.61 -0.73
C THR A 65 2.78 6.59 -1.71
N LEU A 66 1.58 6.09 -1.42
CA LEU A 66 0.88 5.14 -2.29
C LEU A 66 0.42 5.79 -3.59
N GLU A 67 -0.09 7.03 -3.54
CA GLU A 67 -0.43 7.81 -4.72
C GLU A 67 0.78 8.02 -5.64
N ASP A 68 1.94 8.37 -5.07
CA ASP A 68 3.21 8.50 -5.79
C ASP A 68 3.61 7.17 -6.46
N MET A 69 3.46 6.04 -5.77
CA MET A 69 3.76 4.71 -6.31
C MET A 69 2.86 4.37 -7.49
N VAL A 70 1.55 4.60 -7.36
CA VAL A 70 0.56 4.40 -8.43
C VAL A 70 0.85 5.32 -9.62
N GLN A 71 1.09 6.62 -9.36
CA GLN A 71 1.35 7.60 -10.41
C GLN A 71 2.60 7.24 -11.23
N ARG A 72 3.70 6.87 -10.56
CA ARG A 72 4.93 6.43 -11.24
C ARG A 72 4.68 5.20 -12.10
N PHE A 73 3.85 4.26 -11.63
CA PHE A 73 3.47 3.13 -12.46
C PHE A 73 2.64 3.54 -13.67
N CYS A 74 1.59 4.34 -13.51
CA CYS A 74 0.74 4.75 -14.64
C CYS A 74 1.55 5.47 -15.73
N VAL A 75 2.60 6.21 -15.34
CA VAL A 75 3.51 6.92 -16.26
C VAL A 75 4.56 6.00 -16.89
N TYR A 76 5.19 5.12 -16.11
CA TYR A 76 6.35 4.33 -16.54
C TYR A 76 6.07 2.84 -16.77
N GLY A 77 4.81 2.41 -16.64
CA GLY A 77 4.35 1.05 -16.88
C GLY A 77 4.79 0.54 -18.25
N LEU A 78 5.36 -0.67 -18.27
CA LEU A 78 6.05 -1.23 -19.43
C LEU A 78 5.09 -1.87 -20.45
N GLU A 79 3.84 -2.16 -20.06
CA GLU A 79 2.86 -2.83 -20.90
C GLU A 79 1.57 -2.00 -21.02
N PHE A 80 1.02 -1.95 -22.24
CA PHE A 80 -0.27 -1.34 -22.59
C PHE A 80 -0.42 0.13 -22.16
N LYS A 81 0.27 1.01 -22.90
CA LYS A 81 -0.01 2.44 -22.91
C LYS A 81 -1.13 2.72 -23.92
N ASP A 82 -2.10 3.53 -23.52
CA ASP A 82 -3.10 4.03 -24.46
C ASP A 82 -2.56 5.15 -25.37
N CYS A 83 -3.44 5.79 -26.13
CA CYS A 83 -3.06 6.87 -27.05
C CYS A 83 -2.43 8.08 -26.35
N ASP A 84 -2.67 8.25 -25.04
CA ASP A 84 -2.12 9.33 -24.23
C ASP A 84 -0.80 8.93 -23.53
N GLY A 85 -0.36 7.68 -23.69
CA GLY A 85 0.91 7.18 -23.17
C GLY A 85 0.84 6.64 -21.74
N PHE A 86 -0.37 6.43 -21.20
CA PHE A 86 -0.60 5.98 -19.82
C PHE A 86 -1.17 4.56 -19.77
N THR A 87 -0.81 3.84 -18.71
CA THR A 87 -1.47 2.57 -18.36
C THR A 87 -2.59 2.87 -17.37
N HIS A 88 -3.83 2.50 -17.72
CA HIS A 88 -5.01 2.77 -16.89
C HIS A 88 -5.39 1.61 -15.96
N ASP A 89 -4.75 0.44 -16.10
CA ASP A 89 -5.02 -0.73 -15.26
C ASP A 89 -4.13 -0.77 -14.01
N TRP A 90 -4.23 0.25 -13.16
CA TRP A 90 -3.50 0.30 -11.90
C TRP A 90 -4.08 -0.67 -10.85
N CYS A 91 -5.34 -1.07 -11.00
CA CYS A 91 -6.03 -1.99 -10.09
C CYS A 91 -5.37 -3.37 -10.04
N THR A 92 -4.92 -3.91 -11.18
CA THR A 92 -4.23 -5.21 -11.23
C THR A 92 -2.87 -5.19 -10.56
N LEU A 93 -2.25 -4.01 -10.44
CA LEU A 93 -0.96 -3.83 -9.78
C LEU A 93 -1.04 -3.65 -8.26
N LEU A 94 -2.22 -3.37 -7.71
CA LEU A 94 -2.37 -3.13 -6.27
C LEU A 94 -1.71 -4.19 -5.38
N PRO A 95 -1.78 -5.51 -5.67
CA PRO A 95 -1.08 -6.52 -4.89
C PRO A 95 0.45 -6.36 -4.90
N GLU A 96 1.03 -5.95 -6.02
CA GLU A 96 2.46 -5.74 -6.17
C GLU A 96 2.93 -4.48 -5.45
N LEU A 97 2.17 -3.38 -5.56
CA LEU A 97 2.45 -2.15 -4.83
C LEU A 97 2.31 -2.35 -3.31
N GLU A 98 1.29 -3.08 -2.88
CA GLU A 98 1.08 -3.43 -1.47
C GLU A 98 2.29 -4.21 -0.93
N LEU A 99 2.77 -5.21 -1.67
CA LEU A 99 3.95 -6.00 -1.28
C LEU A 99 5.21 -5.13 -1.23
N ALA A 100 5.41 -4.27 -2.22
CA ALA A 100 6.55 -3.35 -2.27
C ALA A 100 6.53 -2.37 -1.08
N TYR A 101 5.37 -1.78 -0.78
CA TYR A 101 5.20 -0.88 0.35
C TYR A 101 5.45 -1.59 1.69
N LYS A 102 4.85 -2.78 1.89
CA LYS A 102 4.98 -3.56 3.12
C LYS A 102 6.40 -4.04 3.42
N THR A 103 7.24 -4.17 2.38
CA THR A 103 8.64 -4.64 2.50
C THR A 103 9.68 -3.54 2.39
N SER A 104 9.27 -2.29 2.14
CA SER A 104 10.17 -1.13 2.12
C SER A 104 10.37 -0.59 3.54
N ILE A 105 11.61 -0.21 3.87
CA ILE A 105 11.94 0.38 5.16
C ILE A 105 11.34 1.79 5.20
N GLN A 106 10.62 2.10 6.27
CA GLN A 106 10.07 3.43 6.48
C GLN A 106 11.07 4.28 7.27
N SER A 107 11.37 5.49 6.80
CA SER A 107 12.33 6.39 7.42
C SER A 107 11.95 6.81 8.86
N SER A 108 10.65 6.84 9.17
CA SER A 108 10.13 7.20 10.49
C SER A 108 10.33 6.11 11.54
N THR A 109 10.36 4.83 11.13
CA THR A 109 10.42 3.68 12.05
C THR A 109 11.70 2.86 11.90
N ASN A 110 12.49 3.09 10.85
CA ASN A 110 13.63 2.27 10.44
C ASN A 110 13.29 0.76 10.32
N GLN A 111 12.01 0.44 10.12
CA GLN A 111 11.51 -0.93 9.96
C GLN A 111 10.53 -1.00 8.80
N THR A 112 10.31 -2.20 8.29
CA THR A 112 9.30 -2.45 7.27
C THR A 112 7.91 -2.56 7.92
N PRO A 113 6.84 -2.11 7.26
CA PRO A 113 5.49 -2.26 7.78
C PRO A 113 5.11 -3.72 8.09
N ALA A 114 5.57 -4.68 7.28
CA ALA A 114 5.32 -6.10 7.53
C ALA A 114 5.92 -6.60 8.86
N VAL A 115 7.12 -6.13 9.22
CA VAL A 115 7.74 -6.46 10.51
C VAL A 115 6.99 -5.81 11.66
N LEU A 116 6.58 -4.55 11.52
CA LEU A 116 5.84 -3.84 12.56
C LEU A 116 4.46 -4.46 12.81
N GLU A 117 3.78 -4.91 11.76
CA GLU A 117 2.41 -5.42 11.86
C GLU A 117 2.36 -6.93 12.17
N LYS A 118 3.22 -7.74 11.52
CA LYS A 118 3.18 -9.21 11.60
C LYS A 118 4.43 -9.83 12.21
N GLY A 119 5.50 -9.07 12.43
CA GLY A 119 6.76 -9.57 13.00
C GLY A 119 7.73 -10.21 12.01
N TRP A 120 7.41 -10.27 10.71
CA TRP A 120 8.27 -10.89 9.70
C TRP A 120 8.13 -10.22 8.33
N ASN A 121 9.18 -10.31 7.52
CA ASN A 121 9.14 -9.90 6.11
C ASN A 121 8.81 -11.09 5.22
N PRO A 122 7.86 -10.96 4.27
CA PRO A 122 7.63 -11.99 3.27
C PRO A 122 8.84 -12.16 2.35
N ARG A 123 9.06 -13.40 1.91
CA ARG A 123 10.05 -13.68 0.86
C ARG A 123 9.57 -13.12 -0.46
N LEU A 124 10.40 -12.33 -1.10
CA LEU A 124 10.09 -11.68 -2.37
C LEU A 124 10.48 -12.59 -3.55
N PRO A 125 9.88 -12.41 -4.74
CA PRO A 125 10.24 -13.18 -5.93
C PRO A 125 11.74 -13.14 -6.23
N GLN A 126 12.37 -11.98 -6.06
CA GLN A 126 13.82 -11.79 -6.22
C GLN A 126 14.68 -12.64 -5.27
N ASP A 127 14.16 -12.99 -4.09
CA ASP A 127 14.88 -13.80 -3.10
C ASP A 127 14.85 -15.29 -3.50
N SER A 128 13.90 -15.65 -4.37
CA SER A 128 13.70 -17.01 -4.89
C SER A 128 14.43 -17.25 -6.21
N LEU A 129 14.92 -16.19 -6.87
CA LEU A 129 15.73 -16.33 -8.08
C LEU A 129 17.09 -16.94 -7.74
N ARG A 130 17.37 -18.11 -8.32
CA ARG A 130 18.68 -18.76 -8.25
C ARG A 130 19.72 -17.89 -8.96
N LYS A 131 20.68 -17.38 -8.19
CA LYS A 131 21.79 -16.52 -8.69
C LYS A 131 22.66 -17.23 -9.73
N ASP A 132 22.65 -18.55 -9.69
CA ASP A 132 23.33 -19.51 -10.54
C ASP A 132 22.63 -19.77 -11.89
N LEU A 133 21.36 -19.38 -12.04
CA LEU A 133 20.56 -19.65 -13.25
C LEU A 133 20.29 -18.42 -14.13
N VAL A 134 20.68 -17.22 -13.70
CA VAL A 134 20.45 -15.98 -14.44
C VAL A 134 21.79 -15.38 -14.82
N GLU A 135 22.23 -15.57 -16.07
CA GLU A 135 23.24 -14.68 -16.65
C GLU A 135 22.65 -13.28 -16.71
N LEU A 136 23.03 -12.45 -15.75
CA LEU A 136 22.70 -11.04 -15.73
C LEU A 136 23.28 -10.40 -16.99
N HIS A 137 22.41 -10.10 -17.96
CA HIS A 137 22.76 -9.37 -19.17
C HIS A 137 23.58 -8.13 -18.79
N SER A 138 24.65 -7.79 -19.51
CA SER A 138 25.61 -6.74 -19.12
C SER A 138 24.99 -5.38 -18.72
N LYS A 139 23.84 -5.03 -19.30
CA LYS A 139 23.05 -3.83 -18.94
C LYS A 139 22.31 -3.93 -17.59
N SER A 140 21.99 -5.14 -17.13
CA SER A 140 21.34 -5.41 -15.85
C SER A 140 22.27 -5.21 -14.65
N SER A 141 23.59 -5.34 -14.82
CA SER A 141 24.57 -5.02 -13.76
C SER A 141 24.48 -3.55 -13.33
N ARG A 142 24.22 -2.64 -14.28
CA ARG A 142 23.94 -1.23 -13.98
C ARG A 142 22.64 -1.08 -13.18
N PHE A 143 21.61 -1.83 -13.54
CA PHE A 143 20.32 -1.83 -12.83
C PHE A 143 20.44 -2.38 -11.41
N GLN A 144 21.23 -3.44 -11.20
CA GLN A 144 21.56 -3.97 -9.89
C GLN A 144 22.26 -2.92 -9.01
N GLY A 145 23.20 -2.16 -9.59
CA GLY A 145 23.84 -1.02 -8.92
C GLY A 145 22.86 0.10 -8.56
N ILE A 146 21.88 0.38 -9.43
CA ILE A 146 20.80 1.35 -9.17
C ILE A 146 19.90 0.84 -8.04
N LEU A 147 19.48 -0.43 -8.05
CA LEU A 147 18.67 -1.04 -6.98
C LEU A 147 19.40 -1.04 -5.64
N TYR A 148 20.70 -1.33 -5.62
CA TYR A 148 21.51 -1.27 -4.41
C TYR A 148 21.57 0.15 -3.84
N LYS A 149 21.80 1.15 -4.69
CA LYS A 149 21.78 2.56 -4.29
C LYS A 149 20.39 2.98 -3.81
N ALA A 150 19.33 2.58 -4.51
CA ALA A 150 17.96 2.86 -4.10
C ALA A 150 17.66 2.28 -2.72
N ARG A 151 18.08 1.05 -2.40
CA ARG A 151 17.91 0.46 -1.07
C ARG A 151 18.75 1.11 0.03
N LYS A 152 19.88 1.70 -0.32
CA LYS A 152 20.74 2.40 0.64
C LYS A 152 20.23 3.81 0.98
N HIS A 153 19.42 4.39 0.09
CA HIS A 153 18.95 5.77 0.16
C HIS A 153 17.42 5.91 0.26
N ALA A 154 16.69 4.80 0.24
CA ALA A 154 15.29 4.71 0.66
C ALA A 154 15.24 4.56 2.19
#